data_AF-A0A0F9DE23-F1
#
_entry.id   AF-A0A0F9DE23-F1
#
_cell.length_a   1.000
_cell.length_b   1.000
_cell.length_c   1.000
_cell.angle_alpha   90.00
_cell.angle_beta   90.00
_cell.angle_gamma   90.00
#
_symmetry.space_group_name_H-M   'P 1'
#
loop_
_entity.id
_entity.type
_entity.pdbx_description
1 polymer ?
#
loop_
_entity_poly.entity_id
_entity_poly.type
_entity_poly.pdbx_seq_one_letter_code
_entity_poly.pdbx_strand_id
1 'polypeptide(L)'
;MLLVKTKLVIKTDFAFIRVAPNRAALVDIEDYERIAKFYWFVQHRRGVEYAVRSVGWGVKRYYVKMHRQIMHTKKGELVHHWNRIGLDNRKLNLENMNEERHIHIHQFVIKLEK
;
A
#
# COMPACT_ATOMS: atom_id res chain seq x y z
N MET A 1 17.84 -40.80 -22.14
CA MET A 1 16.95 -40.35 -21.04
C MET A 1 17.39 -38.94 -20.64
N LEU A 2 16.69 -37.91 -21.11
CA LEU A 2 16.99 -36.51 -20.76
C LEU A 2 16.27 -36.18 -19.46
N LEU A 3 17.04 -36.05 -18.37
CA LEU A 3 16.55 -35.47 -17.12
C LEU A 3 16.55 -33.95 -17.28
N VAL A 4 15.37 -33.37 -17.51
CA VAL A 4 15.17 -31.93 -17.38
C VAL A 4 15.00 -31.63 -15.89
N LYS A 5 16.02 -31.07 -15.24
CA LYS A 5 15.85 -30.49 -13.90
C LYS A 5 14.85 -29.33 -14.02
N THR A 6 13.66 -29.49 -13.47
CA THR A 6 12.70 -28.40 -13.30
C THR A 6 13.35 -27.31 -12.47
N LYS A 7 13.71 -26.19 -13.10
CA LYS A 7 14.19 -25.00 -12.40
C LYS A 7 12.94 -24.34 -11.81
N LEU A 8 12.76 -24.41 -10.49
CA LEU A 8 11.75 -23.61 -9.82
C LEU A 8 12.12 -22.14 -10.02
N VAL A 9 11.37 -21.43 -10.86
CA VAL A 9 11.51 -19.99 -11.04
C VAL A 9 10.45 -19.33 -10.15
N ILE A 10 10.83 -18.99 -8.92
CA ILE A 10 10.01 -18.12 -8.07
C ILE A 10 10.22 -16.69 -8.58
N LYS A 11 9.35 -16.21 -9.47
CA LYS A 11 9.22 -14.78 -9.73
C LYS A 11 8.24 -14.24 -8.69
N THR A 12 8.74 -13.64 -7.63
CA THR A 12 7.89 -12.85 -6.73
C THR A 12 7.52 -11.56 -7.46
N ASP A 13 6.22 -11.29 -7.61
CA ASP A 13 5.64 -10.08 -8.20
C ASP A 13 5.59 -8.91 -7.20
N PHE A 14 5.93 -9.16 -5.94
CA PHE A 14 5.94 -8.16 -4.87
C PHE A 14 7.22 -8.22 -4.03
N ALA A 15 7.44 -7.16 -3.26
CA ALA A 15 8.54 -7.02 -2.31
C ALA A 15 8.02 -6.59 -0.93
N PHE A 16 8.83 -6.84 0.10
CA PHE A 16 8.58 -6.39 1.46
C PHE A 16 9.47 -5.20 1.82
N ILE A 17 8.87 -4.16 2.39
CA ILE A 17 9.59 -3.01 2.96
C ILE A 17 9.33 -3.02 4.46
N ARG A 18 10.38 -3.19 5.26
CA ARG A 18 10.27 -3.15 6.72
C ARG A 18 9.88 -1.74 7.18
N VAL A 19 8.82 -1.63 7.97
CA VAL A 19 8.26 -0.35 8.44
C VAL A 19 8.26 -0.22 9.98
N ALA A 20 8.44 -1.31 10.70
CA ALA A 20 8.64 -1.36 12.15
C ALA A 20 9.20 -2.74 12.54
N PRO A 21 9.61 -2.97 13.79
CA PRO A 21 9.87 -4.33 14.28
C PRO A 21 8.64 -5.22 14.02
N ASN A 22 8.86 -6.39 13.41
CA ASN A 22 7.80 -7.36 13.07
C ASN A 22 6.65 -6.80 12.23
N ARG A 23 6.93 -5.77 11.39
CA ARG A 23 5.98 -5.19 10.45
C ARG A 23 6.67 -4.85 9.13
N ALA A 24 6.04 -5.26 8.03
CA ALA A 24 6.46 -4.93 6.68
C ALA A 24 5.26 -4.52 5.83
N ALA A 25 5.49 -3.59 4.90
CA ALA A 25 4.55 -3.25 3.86
C ALA A 25 4.85 -4.08 2.60
N LEU A 26 3.80 -4.56 1.93
CA LEU A 26 3.91 -5.22 0.63
C LEU A 26 3.75 -4.17 -0.48
N VAL A 27 4.56 -4.26 -1.52
CA VAL A 27 4.52 -3.39 -2.71
C VAL A 27 4.77 -4.23 -3.95
N ASP A 28 4.26 -3.83 -5.11
CA ASP A 28 4.63 -4.48 -6.38
C ASP A 28 6.13 -4.31 -6.65
N ILE A 29 6.75 -5.30 -7.28
CA ILE A 29 8.20 -5.31 -7.53
C ILE A 29 8.66 -4.09 -8.34
N GLU A 30 7.84 -3.64 -9.29
CA GLU A 30 8.10 -2.44 -10.11
C GLU A 30 8.15 -1.13 -9.31
N ASP A 31 7.54 -1.11 -8.12
CA ASP A 31 7.53 0.05 -7.25
C ASP A 31 8.60 -0.01 -6.16
N TYR A 32 9.26 -1.15 -5.99
CA TYR A 32 10.19 -1.38 -4.88
C TYR A 32 11.30 -0.32 -4.86
N GLU A 33 12.05 -0.15 -5.95
CA GLU A 33 13.20 0.76 -5.99
C GLU A 33 12.81 2.21 -5.67
N ARG A 34 11.69 2.69 -6.22
CA ARG A 34 11.23 4.06 -6.01
C ARG A 34 10.67 4.30 -4.61
N ILE A 35 10.14 3.27 -3.94
CA ILE A 35 9.51 3.38 -2.60
C ILE A 35 10.51 3.06 -1.48
N ALA A 36 11.39 2.07 -1.64
CA ALA A 36 12.30 1.60 -0.61
C ALA A 36 13.37 2.62 -0.21
N LYS A 37 13.64 3.63 -1.04
CA LYS A 37 14.60 4.70 -0.74
C LYS A 37 14.20 5.65 0.40
N PHE A 38 12.99 5.53 0.93
CA PHE A 38 12.51 6.39 2.03
C PHE A 38 12.43 5.63 3.35
N TYR A 39 12.60 6.36 4.45
CA TYR A 39 12.29 5.85 5.78
C TYR A 39 10.78 5.86 6.02
N TRP A 40 10.23 4.67 6.20
CA TRP A 40 8.81 4.44 6.48
C TRP A 40 8.61 4.03 7.93
N PHE A 41 7.47 4.40 8.50
CA PHE A 41 7.01 3.97 9.81
C PHE A 41 5.50 3.67 9.78
N VAL A 42 5.00 2.97 10.81
CA VAL A 42 3.57 2.64 10.92
C VAL A 42 2.81 3.77 11.60
N GLN A 43 1.66 4.15 11.04
CA GLN A 43 0.66 4.98 11.69
C GLN A 43 -0.66 4.22 11.80
N HIS A 44 -1.19 4.10 13.02
CA HIS A 44 -2.51 3.51 13.30
C HIS A 44 -3.61 4.56 13.15
N ARG A 45 -4.62 4.27 12.34
CA ARG A 45 -5.81 5.11 12.14
C ARG A 45 -7.05 4.24 12.04
N ARG A 46 -8.02 4.45 12.96
CA ARG A 46 -9.32 3.75 12.97
C ARG A 46 -9.17 2.21 12.85
N GLY A 47 -8.22 1.64 13.58
CA GLY A 47 -7.96 0.19 13.57
C GLY A 47 -7.17 -0.33 12.36
N VAL A 48 -6.72 0.54 11.44
CA VAL A 48 -5.90 0.16 10.28
C VAL A 48 -4.48 0.70 10.42
N GLU A 49 -3.50 -0.15 10.14
CA GLU A 49 -2.07 0.21 10.06
C GLU A 49 -1.73 0.71 8.66
N TYR A 50 -1.11 1.90 8.56
CA TYR A 50 -0.62 2.45 7.30
C TYR A 50 0.88 2.69 7.35
N ALA A 51 1.58 2.38 6.27
CA ALA A 51 2.95 2.81 6.08
C ALA A 51 2.98 4.30 5.69
N VAL A 52 3.72 5.09 6.45
CA VAL A 52 3.82 6.55 6.28
C VAL A 52 5.27 7.02 6.36
N ARG A 53 5.58 8.13 5.68
CA ARG A 53 6.87 8.82 5.82
C ARG A 53 6.66 10.29 6.14
N SER A 54 7.61 10.88 6.83
CA SER A 54 7.65 12.32 7.11
C SER A 54 8.33 13.07 5.96
N VAL A 55 7.76 14.20 5.56
CA VAL A 55 8.33 15.12 4.56
C VAL A 55 8.36 16.52 5.16
N GLY A 56 9.53 17.17 5.12
CA GLY A 56 9.68 18.56 5.55
C GLY A 56 9.39 19.53 4.42
N TRP A 57 8.76 20.66 4.74
CA TRP A 57 8.58 21.80 3.85
C TRP A 57 8.72 23.09 4.66
N GLY A 58 9.91 23.71 4.58
CA GLY A 58 10.29 24.81 5.48
C GLY A 58 10.20 24.37 6.94
N VAL A 59 9.49 25.15 7.77
CA VAL A 59 9.26 24.85 9.20
C VAL A 59 8.17 23.81 9.44
N LYS A 60 7.44 23.38 8.41
CA LYS A 60 6.30 22.47 8.55
C LYS A 60 6.70 21.04 8.21
N ARG A 61 6.04 20.09 8.87
CA ARG A 61 6.18 18.65 8.63
C ARG A 61 4.86 18.07 8.15
N TYR A 62 4.92 17.27 7.10
CA TYR A 62 3.79 16.58 6.48
C TYR A 62 4.02 15.08 6.48
N TYR A 63 2.94 14.31 6.41
CA TYR A 63 3.01 12.86 6.30
C TYR A 63 2.48 12.40 4.95
N VAL A 64 3.25 11.56 4.28
CA VAL A 64 2.88 10.92 3.02
C VAL A 64 2.62 9.44 3.29
N LYS A 65 1.45 8.93 2.90
CA LYS A 65 1.13 7.50 2.98
C LYS A 65 1.69 6.75 1.78
N MET A 66 2.20 5.54 2.00
CA MET A 66 2.84 4.72 0.96
C MET A 66 1.89 4.43 -0.21
N HIS A 67 0.68 3.94 0.05
CA HIS A 67 -0.33 3.70 -0.99
C HIS A 67 -0.63 4.94 -1.85
N ARG A 68 -0.63 6.15 -1.28
CA ARG A 68 -0.88 7.38 -2.05
C ARG A 68 0.28 7.70 -2.99
N GLN A 69 1.51 7.46 -2.52
CA GLN A 69 2.70 7.65 -3.33
C GLN A 69 2.82 6.58 -4.42
N ILE A 70 2.34 5.36 -4.14
CA ILE A 70 2.28 4.29 -5.13
C ILE A 70 1.28 4.62 -6.24
N MET A 71 0.07 5.02 -5.87
CA MET A 71 -1.04 5.28 -6.78
C MET A 71 -1.03 6.68 -7.41
N HIS A 72 -0.02 7.51 -7.13
CA HIS A 72 0.04 8.90 -7.59
C HIS A 72 -1.26 9.68 -7.32
N THR A 73 -1.88 9.43 -6.16
CA THR A 73 -3.23 9.91 -5.84
C THR A 73 -3.30 11.43 -5.77
N LYS A 74 -4.22 12.03 -6.52
CA LYS A 74 -4.36 13.48 -6.60
C LYS A 74 -4.93 14.05 -5.30
N LYS A 75 -4.80 15.37 -5.14
CA LYS A 75 -5.48 16.10 -4.05
C LYS A 75 -6.99 15.97 -4.24
N GLY A 76 -7.72 15.65 -3.18
CA GLY A 76 -9.18 15.43 -3.22
C GLY A 76 -9.59 13.98 -3.48
N GLU A 77 -8.68 13.12 -3.96
CA GLU A 77 -8.93 11.69 -4.12
C GLU A 77 -8.50 10.89 -2.88
N LEU A 78 -9.17 9.76 -2.64
CA LEU A 78 -8.87 8.78 -1.62
C LEU A 78 -8.36 7.49 -2.26
N VAL A 79 -7.54 6.72 -1.54
CA VAL A 79 -7.14 5.37 -1.97
C VAL A 79 -7.92 4.36 -1.15
N HIS A 80 -8.71 3.53 -1.82
CA HIS A 80 -9.38 2.39 -1.22
C HIS A 80 -8.46 1.17 -1.17
N HIS A 81 -8.50 0.39 -0.09
CA HIS A 81 -7.88 -0.94 -0.01
C HIS A 81 -8.97 -2.00 -0.04
N TRP A 82 -9.11 -2.72 -1.15
CA TRP A 82 -10.13 -3.75 -1.33
C TRP A 82 -9.99 -4.90 -0.32
N ASN A 83 -8.75 -5.31 -0.05
CA ASN A 83 -8.43 -6.37 0.93
C ASN A 83 -8.48 -5.89 2.40
N ARG A 84 -8.70 -4.60 2.65
CA ARG A 84 -8.73 -3.96 3.98
C ARG A 84 -7.43 -4.09 4.80
N ILE A 85 -6.30 -4.41 4.17
CA ILE A 85 -4.99 -4.53 4.81
C ILE A 85 -4.15 -3.30 4.44
N GLY A 86 -4.07 -2.31 5.33
CA GLY A 86 -3.41 -1.03 5.03
C GLY A 86 -1.87 -1.08 4.86
N LEU A 87 -1.24 -2.22 5.18
CA LEU A 87 0.17 -2.49 4.87
C LEU A 87 0.36 -3.25 3.56
N ASP A 88 -0.70 -3.73 2.91
CA ASP A 88 -0.64 -4.31 1.57
C ASP A 88 -0.90 -3.21 0.54
N ASN A 89 0.17 -2.62 0.04
CA ASN A 89 0.13 -1.50 -0.89
C ASN A 89 0.34 -1.94 -2.35
N ARG A 90 0.13 -3.22 -2.66
CA ARG A 90 0.14 -3.73 -4.05
C ARG A 90 -1.04 -3.15 -4.82
N LYS A 91 -0.81 -2.67 -6.03
CA LYS A 91 -1.79 -1.99 -6.89
C LYS A 91 -3.06 -2.81 -7.12
N LEU A 92 -2.95 -4.13 -7.18
CA LEU A 92 -4.12 -5.03 -7.30
C LEU A 92 -5.16 -4.84 -6.18
N ASN A 93 -4.73 -4.34 -5.02
CA ASN A 93 -5.59 -4.09 -3.86
C ASN A 93 -6.01 -2.62 -3.73
N LEU A 94 -5.49 -1.72 -4.58
CA LEU A 94 -5.61 -0.28 -4.44
C LEU A 94 -6.42 0.34 -5.55
N GLU A 95 -7.25 1.33 -5.20
CA GLU A 95 -7.97 2.11 -6.20
C GLU A 95 -8.12 3.57 -5.78
N ASN A 96 -7.77 4.50 -6.66
CA ASN A 96 -8.05 5.92 -6.45
C ASN A 96 -9.54 6.17 -6.71
N MET A 97 -10.20 6.85 -5.78
CA MET A 97 -11.62 7.16 -5.86
C MET A 97 -11.90 8.58 -5.35
N ASN A 98 -12.99 9.17 -5.82
CA ASN A 98 -13.56 10.34 -5.17
C ASN A 98 -14.19 9.96 -3.82
N GLU A 99 -14.46 10.98 -3.00
CA GLU A 99 -15.00 10.78 -1.65
C GLU A 99 -16.39 10.13 -1.65
N GLU A 100 -17.26 10.53 -2.56
CA GLU A 100 -18.64 10.01 -2.68
C GLU A 100 -18.65 8.48 -2.93
N ARG A 101 -17.89 8.01 -3.92
CA ARG A 101 -17.77 6.58 -4.22
C ARG A 101 -17.16 5.80 -3.06
N HIS A 102 -16.15 6.37 -2.41
CA HIS A 102 -15.52 5.74 -1.26
C HIS A 102 -16.52 5.55 -0.11
N ILE A 103 -17.34 6.58 0.19
CA ILE A 103 -18.41 6.49 1.20
C ILE A 103 -19.44 5.43 0.80
N HIS A 104 -19.87 5.41 -0.46
CA HIS A 104 -20.84 4.43 -0.96
C HIS A 104 -20.37 2.98 -0.74
N ILE A 105 -19.11 2.67 -1.08
CA ILE A 105 -18.56 1.31 -0.86
C ILE A 105 -18.57 0.93 0.64
N HIS A 106 -18.20 1.86 1.52
CA HIS A 106 -18.19 1.61 2.97
C HIS A 106 -19.58 1.53 3.60
N GLN A 107 -20.58 2.19 3.02
CA GLN A 107 -21.95 2.17 3.54
C GLN A 107 -22.75 0.99 3.04
N PHE A 108 -22.55 0.59 1.78
CA PHE A 108 -23.41 -0.38 1.11
C PHE A 108 -22.69 -1.70 0.88
N VAL A 109 -21.61 -1.72 0.10
CA VAL A 109 -20.97 -2.98 -0.33
C VAL A 109 -20.35 -3.73 0.86
N ILE A 110 -19.53 -3.03 1.64
CA ILE A 110 -18.75 -3.66 2.73
C ILE A 110 -19.62 -4.06 3.93
N LYS A 111 -20.72 -3.33 4.19
CA LYS A 111 -21.61 -3.65 5.32
C LYS A 111 -22.54 -4.81 5.02
N LEU A 112 -22.86 -5.07 3.76
CA LEU A 112 -23.70 -6.21 3.36
C LEU A 112 -22.97 -7.56 3.43
N GLU A 113 -21.64 -7.55 3.46
CA GLU A 113 -20.79 -8.74 3.63
C GLU A 113 -20.52 -9.10 5.10
N LYS A 114 -21.13 -8.38 6.06
CA LYS A 114 -21.04 -8.64 7.50
C LYS A 114 -22.37 -9.14 8.03
#